data_AF-A0AA39ISF5-F1
#
_entry.id   AF-A0AA39ISF5-F1
#
_cell.length_a   1.000
_cell.length_b   1.000
_cell.length_c   1.000
_cell.angle_alpha   90.00
_cell.angle_beta   90.00
_cell.angle_gamma   90.00
#
_symmetry.space_group_name_H-M   'P 1'
#
loop_
_entity.id
_entity.type
_entity.pdbx_description
1 polymer ?
#
loop_
_entity_poly.entity_id
_entity_poly.type
_entity_poly.pdbx_seq_one_letter_code
_entity_poly.pdbx_strand_id
1 'polypeptide(L)'
;MDIDSEAALAAKQKEVAAALNAEAYHDTHRKVWKREDNFNFITTPTNREDYPYDKVAKTGQITTLPAVSKTPFTDAAYPRLHIPFRKLTEDLSRGQKVALQEEHDQYIVVIPFSAGPKFYQNYTTLKQDVTAFLDGLQIERGDYRISLPSECLAKKTHDYQTTWPFFIEGAAPPLWKFLLWQQTFPIDEKLVLNFLPVDTNHQSWVIATYRCGAVENNGARITKALQWIKKTVCENRMITDIVNKIHTGQGFMGHATLVCEEMTHSWSLEYIPTLQNNHEVGVWQLTGKPLTTNDDDH
;
A
#
# COMPACT_ATOMS: atom_id res chain seq x y z
N MET A 1 -53.54 15.89 -30.38
CA MET A 1 -52.16 15.43 -30.66
C MET A 1 -51.47 15.37 -29.32
N ASP A 2 -51.27 14.16 -28.80
CA ASP A 2 -50.72 13.94 -27.46
C ASP A 2 -49.21 14.22 -27.47
N ILE A 3 -48.86 15.37 -26.92
CA ILE A 3 -47.48 15.85 -26.76
C ILE A 3 -46.64 14.84 -25.94
N ASP A 4 -47.27 14.07 -25.06
CA ASP A 4 -46.63 13.04 -24.24
C ASP A 4 -46.14 11.82 -25.04
N SER A 5 -46.77 11.52 -26.19
CA SER A 5 -46.36 10.41 -27.05
C SER A 5 -45.08 10.73 -27.84
N GLU A 6 -44.86 11.99 -28.18
CA GLU A 6 -43.73 12.42 -29.00
C GLU A 6 -42.44 12.52 -28.16
N ALA A 7 -42.55 13.01 -26.92
CA ALA A 7 -41.44 13.03 -25.97
C ALA A 7 -40.95 11.62 -25.58
N ALA A 8 -41.89 10.68 -25.38
CA ALA A 8 -41.55 9.29 -25.08
C ALA A 8 -40.83 8.59 -26.25
N LEU A 9 -41.24 8.89 -27.48
CA LEU A 9 -40.60 8.35 -28.68
C LEU A 9 -39.18 8.92 -28.86
N ALA A 10 -38.97 10.21 -28.62
CA ALA A 10 -37.67 10.85 -28.69
C ALA A 10 -36.69 10.30 -27.63
N ALA A 11 -37.16 10.07 -26.41
CA ALA A 11 -36.35 9.46 -25.35
C ALA A 11 -35.90 8.04 -25.72
N LYS A 12 -36.82 7.22 -26.25
CA LYS A 12 -36.52 5.84 -26.69
C LYS A 12 -35.56 5.81 -27.88
N GLN A 13 -35.69 6.73 -28.82
CA GLN A 13 -34.75 6.86 -29.95
C GLN A 13 -33.35 7.27 -29.47
N LYS A 14 -33.24 8.14 -28.47
CA LYS A 14 -31.96 8.53 -27.87
C LYS A 14 -31.29 7.36 -27.15
N GLU A 15 -32.06 6.53 -26.45
CA GLU A 15 -31.58 5.32 -25.79
C GLU A 15 -31.05 4.28 -26.80
N VAL A 16 -31.81 4.03 -27.87
CA VAL A 16 -31.38 3.12 -28.95
C VAL A 16 -30.12 3.65 -29.66
N ALA A 17 -30.03 4.95 -29.91
CA ALA A 17 -28.84 5.55 -30.50
C ALA A 17 -27.60 5.44 -29.58
N ALA A 18 -27.78 5.60 -28.27
CA ALA A 18 -26.72 5.40 -27.30
C ALA A 18 -26.25 3.92 -27.25
N ALA A 19 -27.19 2.97 -27.31
CA ALA A 19 -26.88 1.55 -27.36
C ALA A 19 -26.12 1.14 -28.63
N LEU A 20 -26.54 1.64 -29.80
CA LEU A 20 -25.87 1.38 -31.08
C LEU A 20 -24.48 2.01 -31.15
N ASN A 21 -24.29 3.21 -30.59
CA ASN A 21 -22.96 3.82 -30.50
C ASN A 21 -22.03 3.05 -29.55
N ALA A 22 -22.56 2.54 -28.44
CA ALA A 22 -21.80 1.65 -27.55
C ALA A 22 -21.40 0.36 -28.28
N GLU A 23 -22.31 -0.26 -29.03
CA GLU A 23 -22.04 -1.49 -29.79
C GLU A 23 -21.03 -1.29 -30.93
N ALA A 24 -21.12 -0.17 -31.67
CA ALA A 24 -20.15 0.19 -32.70
C ALA A 24 -18.75 0.49 -32.11
N TYR A 25 -18.70 1.17 -30.96
CA TYR A 25 -17.47 1.35 -30.20
C TYR A 25 -16.89 0.00 -29.74
N HIS A 26 -17.74 -0.93 -29.29
CA HIS A 26 -17.35 -2.29 -28.89
C HIS A 26 -16.76 -3.12 -30.03
N ASP A 27 -17.40 -3.14 -31.20
CA ASP A 27 -16.90 -3.92 -32.34
C ASP A 27 -15.59 -3.35 -32.89
N THR A 28 -15.44 -2.01 -32.87
CA THR A 28 -14.20 -1.34 -33.26
C THR A 28 -13.06 -1.65 -32.29
N HIS A 29 -13.29 -1.57 -30.98
CA HIS A 29 -12.27 -1.90 -29.97
C HIS A 29 -11.88 -3.39 -30.00
N ARG A 30 -12.85 -4.30 -30.14
CA ARG A 30 -12.56 -5.74 -30.24
C ARG A 30 -11.72 -6.10 -31.47
N LYS A 31 -11.90 -5.37 -32.58
CA LYS A 31 -11.11 -5.54 -33.80
C LYS A 31 -9.71 -4.95 -33.70
N VAL A 32 -9.51 -3.87 -32.92
CA VAL A 32 -8.18 -3.30 -32.64
C VAL A 32 -7.32 -4.31 -31.85
N TRP A 33 -7.85 -4.89 -30.78
CA TRP A 33 -7.12 -5.89 -29.98
C TRP A 33 -6.75 -7.16 -30.75
N LYS A 34 -7.58 -7.60 -31.70
CA LYS A 34 -7.27 -8.76 -32.56
C LYS A 34 -6.23 -8.49 -33.66
N ARG A 35 -5.91 -7.23 -33.94
CA ARG A 35 -4.87 -6.85 -34.94
C ARG A 35 -3.52 -6.55 -34.32
N GLU A 36 -3.46 -6.33 -33.01
CA GLU A 36 -2.24 -6.00 -32.25
C GLU A 36 -1.67 -7.21 -31.51
N ASP A 37 -1.50 -8.34 -32.20
CA ASP A 37 -0.77 -9.53 -31.68
C ASP A 37 0.72 -9.24 -31.33
N ASN A 38 1.19 -8.01 -31.51
CA ASN A 38 2.53 -7.54 -31.19
C ASN A 38 2.67 -6.87 -29.83
N PHE A 39 1.64 -6.90 -28.97
CA PHE A 39 1.76 -6.32 -27.63
C PHE A 39 2.78 -7.11 -26.81
N ASN A 40 3.97 -6.55 -26.65
CA ASN A 40 5.09 -7.21 -26.00
C ASN A 40 4.93 -7.11 -24.47
N PHE A 41 4.13 -8.00 -23.89
CA PHE A 41 3.95 -8.11 -22.43
C PHE A 41 5.20 -8.59 -21.67
N ILE A 42 6.36 -8.67 -22.35
CA ILE A 42 7.65 -9.17 -21.84
C ILE A 42 8.55 -8.00 -21.41
N THR A 43 8.04 -6.77 -21.33
CA THR A 43 8.83 -5.65 -20.80
C THR A 43 9.17 -5.88 -19.34
N THR A 44 10.44 -5.68 -19.00
CA THR A 44 10.92 -5.64 -17.61
C THR A 44 10.09 -4.61 -16.84
N PRO A 45 9.67 -4.90 -15.59
CA PRO A 45 8.95 -3.93 -14.78
C PRO A 45 9.77 -2.64 -14.67
N THR A 46 9.14 -1.51 -15.00
CA THR A 46 9.72 -0.18 -14.77
C THR A 46 9.42 0.29 -13.34
N ASN A 47 10.12 1.32 -12.86
CA ASN A 47 9.90 1.91 -11.53
C ASN A 47 10.24 0.97 -10.36
N ARG A 48 11.15 0.01 -10.56
CA ARG A 48 11.55 -0.89 -9.46
C ARG A 48 12.32 -0.14 -8.37
N GLU A 49 13.03 0.92 -8.74
CA GLU A 49 13.66 1.89 -7.84
C GLU A 49 12.67 2.60 -6.91
N ASP A 50 11.41 2.73 -7.34
CA ASP A 50 10.34 3.33 -6.54
C ASP A 50 9.71 2.32 -5.57
N TYR A 51 9.86 1.01 -5.83
CA TYR A 51 9.20 -0.06 -5.08
C TYR A 51 9.56 0.03 -3.59
N PRO A 52 8.59 0.31 -2.69
CA PRO A 52 8.90 0.67 -1.32
C PRO A 52 9.40 -0.50 -0.47
N TYR A 53 9.06 -1.74 -0.85
CA TYR A 53 9.40 -2.93 -0.06
C TYR A 53 10.84 -3.45 -0.32
N ASP A 54 11.50 -3.01 -1.40
CA ASP A 54 12.93 -3.27 -1.64
C ASP A 54 13.84 -2.24 -0.94
N LYS A 55 13.26 -1.18 -0.35
CA LYS A 55 14.03 -0.12 0.31
C LYS A 55 14.50 -0.60 1.68
N VAL A 56 15.66 -0.10 2.08
CA VAL A 56 16.23 -0.31 3.42
C VAL A 56 16.05 0.98 4.23
N ALA A 57 15.97 0.89 5.55
CA ALA A 57 16.05 2.05 6.43
C ALA A 57 17.38 2.81 6.25
N LYS A 58 17.49 4.00 6.87
CA LYS A 58 18.67 4.89 6.80
C LYS A 58 18.95 5.50 5.43
N THR A 59 17.96 5.57 4.55
CA THR A 59 18.10 6.24 3.25
C THR A 59 18.17 7.76 3.41
N GLY A 60 19.11 8.41 2.72
CA GLY A 60 19.32 9.85 2.76
C GLY A 60 20.34 10.28 3.81
N GLN A 61 20.60 11.59 3.88
CA GLN A 61 21.50 12.17 4.88
C GLN A 61 20.72 12.58 6.13
N ILE A 62 21.29 12.27 7.30
CA ILE A 62 20.82 12.79 8.58
C ILE A 62 21.84 13.76 9.17
N THR A 63 21.35 14.85 9.74
CA THR A 63 22.19 15.92 10.32
C THR A 63 22.40 15.76 11.82
N THR A 64 21.58 14.93 12.48
CA THR A 64 21.59 14.78 13.94
C THR A 64 21.62 13.31 14.30
N LEU A 65 22.74 12.88 14.88
CA LEU A 65 22.90 11.58 15.51
C LEU A 65 23.02 11.77 17.03
N PRO A 66 22.64 10.76 17.84
CA PRO A 66 22.94 10.75 19.27
C PRO A 66 24.45 10.94 19.50
N ALA A 67 24.85 12.00 20.20
CA ALA A 67 26.27 12.22 20.52
C ALA A 67 26.79 11.16 21.50
N VAL A 68 25.96 10.80 22.49
CA VAL A 68 26.17 9.70 23.44
C VAL A 68 24.80 9.16 23.84
N SER A 69 24.36 8.05 23.26
CA SER A 69 23.09 7.43 23.69
C SER A 69 23.27 6.77 25.06
N LYS A 70 22.38 7.06 26.01
CA LYS A 70 22.28 6.33 27.30
C LYS A 70 21.57 4.99 27.16
N THR A 71 20.91 4.78 26.03
CA THR A 71 20.11 3.60 25.74
C THR A 71 20.78 2.80 24.63
N PRO A 72 20.99 1.49 24.82
CA PRO A 72 21.49 0.65 23.75
C PRO A 72 20.45 0.51 22.65
N PHE A 73 20.90 0.61 21.40
CA PHE A 73 20.15 0.18 20.24
C PHE A 73 21.15 -0.27 19.17
N THR A 74 20.70 -1.14 18.26
CA THR A 74 21.56 -1.62 17.18
C THR A 74 21.59 -0.61 16.04
N ASP A 75 22.78 -0.21 15.61
CA ASP A 75 23.00 0.63 14.43
C ASP A 75 22.91 -0.19 13.11
N ALA A 76 22.02 -1.18 13.05
CA ALA A 76 21.83 -1.99 11.85
C ALA A 76 20.87 -1.30 10.87
N ALA A 77 20.99 -1.69 9.60
CA ALA A 77 20.05 -1.30 8.55
C ALA A 77 19.04 -2.44 8.37
N TYR A 78 17.75 -2.13 8.52
CA TYR A 78 16.64 -3.08 8.41
C TYR A 78 15.84 -2.83 7.14
N PRO A 79 15.15 -3.84 6.57
CA PRO A 79 14.17 -3.61 5.50
C PRO A 79 13.17 -2.53 5.91
N ARG A 80 12.87 -1.61 5.00
CA ARG A 80 11.93 -0.53 5.26
C ARG A 80 10.53 -1.11 5.35
N LEU A 81 9.88 -0.90 6.49
CA LEU A 81 8.49 -1.21 6.70
C LEU A 81 7.62 -0.22 5.90
N HIS A 82 6.77 -0.75 5.06
CA HIS A 82 5.79 0.00 4.28
C HIS A 82 4.40 -0.53 4.56
N ILE A 83 3.55 0.29 5.19
CA ILE A 83 2.18 -0.08 5.56
C ILE A 83 1.24 0.99 4.98
N PRO A 84 0.29 0.62 4.10
CA PRO A 84 -0.68 1.55 3.54
C PRO A 84 -1.52 2.22 4.62
N PHE A 85 -1.88 3.50 4.42
CA PHE A 85 -2.64 4.29 5.40
C PHE A 85 -3.95 3.62 5.82
N ARG A 86 -4.68 3.05 4.86
CA ARG A 86 -5.92 2.30 5.12
C ARG A 86 -5.71 1.13 6.09
N LYS A 87 -4.62 0.36 5.91
CA LYS A 87 -4.29 -0.78 6.78
C LYS A 87 -3.82 -0.30 8.14
N LEU A 88 -3.07 0.79 8.17
CA LEU A 88 -2.57 1.39 9.40
C LEU A 88 -3.71 1.90 10.30
N THR A 89 -4.75 2.43 9.67
CA THR A 89 -5.87 3.05 10.37
C THR A 89 -7.03 2.10 10.63
N GLU A 90 -7.09 0.93 9.99
CA GLU A 90 -8.24 -0.01 10.01
C GLU A 90 -8.87 -0.14 11.42
N ASP A 91 -8.04 -0.35 12.43
CA ASP A 91 -8.43 -0.62 13.82
C ASP A 91 -8.46 0.59 14.76
N LEU A 92 -8.19 1.78 14.24
CA LEU A 92 -8.23 3.00 15.05
C LEU A 92 -9.65 3.47 15.30
N SER A 93 -9.84 4.12 16.44
CA SER A 93 -11.08 4.84 16.74
C SER A 93 -11.32 5.95 15.69
N ARG A 94 -12.59 6.32 15.48
CA ARG A 94 -12.95 7.39 14.54
C ARG A 94 -12.23 8.70 14.85
N GLY A 95 -12.08 9.06 16.12
CA GLY A 95 -11.36 10.27 16.55
C GLY A 95 -9.88 10.24 16.14
N GLN A 96 -9.20 9.11 16.36
CA GLN A 96 -7.81 8.93 15.94
C GLN A 96 -7.65 8.96 14.42
N LYS A 97 -8.59 8.35 13.68
CA LYS A 97 -8.59 8.40 12.20
C LYS A 97 -8.66 9.83 11.68
N VAL A 98 -9.61 10.62 12.20
CA VAL A 98 -9.79 12.03 11.82
C VAL A 98 -8.55 12.85 12.15
N ALA A 99 -8.01 12.71 13.37
CA ALA A 99 -6.80 13.43 13.78
C ALA A 99 -5.61 13.11 12.85
N LEU A 100 -5.41 11.84 12.50
CA LEU A 100 -4.34 11.46 11.56
C LEU A 100 -4.57 11.97 10.14
N GLN A 101 -5.82 12.09 9.70
CA GLN A 101 -6.12 12.62 8.36
C GLN A 101 -5.87 14.13 8.29
N GLU A 102 -6.30 14.87 9.31
CA GLU A 102 -6.24 16.34 9.35
C GLU A 102 -4.85 16.87 9.73
N GLU A 103 -4.13 16.16 10.61
CA GLU A 103 -2.89 16.62 11.23
C GLU A 103 -1.73 15.60 11.05
N HIS A 104 -1.72 14.85 9.94
CA HIS A 104 -0.73 13.78 9.68
C HIS A 104 0.73 14.17 9.96
N ASP A 105 1.15 15.38 9.60
CA ASP A 105 2.52 15.87 9.79
C ASP A 105 2.93 16.05 11.27
N GLN A 106 1.98 16.00 12.20
CA GLN A 106 2.23 16.15 13.64
C GLN A 106 2.42 14.81 14.37
N TYR A 107 2.11 13.69 13.72
CA TYR A 107 2.22 12.35 14.32
C TYR A 107 3.30 11.46 13.69
N ILE A 108 4.10 10.82 14.54
CA ILE A 108 4.87 9.62 14.17
C ILE A 108 4.03 8.41 14.57
N VAL A 109 3.88 7.49 13.64
CA VAL A 109 3.26 6.20 13.91
C VAL A 109 4.31 5.23 14.40
N VAL A 110 4.02 4.56 15.51
CA VAL A 110 4.90 3.54 16.08
C VAL A 110 4.21 2.19 16.06
N ILE A 111 4.89 1.21 15.45
CA ILE A 111 4.39 -0.15 15.28
C ILE A 111 5.36 -1.11 15.97
N PRO A 112 4.95 -1.70 17.10
CA PRO A 112 5.69 -2.80 17.67
C PRO A 112 5.71 -4.01 16.74
N PHE A 113 6.84 -4.70 16.67
CA PHE A 113 6.94 -5.95 15.92
C PHE A 113 6.02 -7.01 16.54
N SER A 114 5.28 -7.73 15.70
CA SER A 114 4.22 -8.66 16.13
C SER A 114 3.08 -8.00 16.95
N ALA A 115 2.85 -6.70 16.81
CA ALA A 115 1.79 -6.00 17.51
C ALA A 115 0.39 -6.49 17.09
N GLY A 116 -0.23 -7.26 17.97
CA GLY A 116 -1.68 -7.42 18.06
C GLY A 116 -2.15 -7.12 19.49
N PRO A 117 -3.44 -7.31 19.82
CA PRO A 117 -4.00 -6.94 21.13
C PRO A 117 -3.23 -7.53 22.33
N LYS A 118 -2.69 -8.74 22.19
CA LYS A 118 -1.91 -9.42 23.23
C LYS A 118 -0.60 -8.73 23.56
N PHE A 119 -0.02 -7.98 22.62
CA PHE A 119 1.19 -7.20 22.86
C PHE A 119 0.94 -6.19 23.99
N TYR A 120 -0.13 -5.41 23.91
CA TYR A 120 -0.43 -4.39 24.92
C TYR A 120 -0.80 -4.96 26.30
N GLN A 121 -1.32 -6.19 26.35
CA GLN A 121 -1.55 -6.91 27.60
C GLN A 121 -0.24 -7.33 28.28
N ASN A 122 0.76 -7.71 27.48
CA ASN A 122 2.07 -8.13 27.98
C ASN A 122 3.01 -6.95 28.30
N TYR A 123 2.82 -5.82 27.63
CA TYR A 123 3.64 -4.61 27.79
C TYR A 123 2.86 -3.48 28.47
N THR A 124 2.46 -3.68 29.72
CA THR A 124 1.70 -2.66 30.49
C THR A 124 2.51 -1.39 30.76
N THR A 125 3.84 -1.47 30.71
CA THR A 125 4.78 -0.35 30.90
C THR A 125 5.25 0.28 29.59
N LEU A 126 4.67 -0.11 28.44
CA LEU A 126 5.15 0.30 27.12
C LEU A 126 5.36 1.81 27.01
N LYS A 127 4.43 2.61 27.53
CA LYS A 127 4.54 4.07 27.47
C LYS A 127 5.78 4.57 28.22
N GLN A 128 6.03 4.06 29.42
CA GLN A 128 7.21 4.39 30.22
C GLN A 128 8.49 3.91 29.54
N ASP A 129 8.49 2.70 28.99
CA ASP A 129 9.65 2.09 28.34
C ASP A 129 10.04 2.88 27.07
N VAL A 130 9.05 3.29 26.27
CA VAL A 130 9.27 4.15 25.09
C VAL A 130 9.74 5.54 25.50
N THR A 131 9.15 6.16 26.53
CA THR A 131 9.61 7.46 27.03
C THR A 131 11.06 7.39 27.51
N ALA A 132 11.41 6.38 28.31
CA ALA A 132 12.77 6.18 28.80
C ALA A 132 13.76 5.93 27.64
N PHE A 133 13.35 5.16 26.63
CA PHE A 133 14.11 4.94 25.42
C PHE A 133 14.40 6.26 24.69
N LEU A 134 13.35 7.04 24.39
CA LEU A 134 13.45 8.30 23.66
C LEU A 134 14.28 9.35 24.41
N ASP A 135 14.07 9.47 25.73
CA ASP A 135 14.87 10.37 26.57
C ASP A 135 16.34 9.90 26.65
N GLY A 136 16.57 8.58 26.60
CA GLY A 136 17.88 7.96 26.57
C GLY A 136 18.68 8.23 25.28
N LEU A 137 18.02 8.56 24.16
CA LEU A 137 18.71 8.91 22.91
C LEU A 137 19.50 10.22 23.01
N GLN A 138 19.21 11.07 24.00
CA GLN A 138 19.86 12.38 24.19
C GLN A 138 19.81 13.29 22.95
N ILE A 139 18.75 13.18 22.15
CA ILE A 139 18.43 14.12 21.09
C ILE A 139 17.42 15.13 21.65
N GLU A 140 17.45 16.37 21.17
CA GLU A 140 16.43 17.38 21.50
C GLU A 140 15.03 16.80 21.26
N ARG A 141 14.23 16.71 22.33
CA ARG A 141 13.01 15.90 22.35
C ARG A 141 11.71 16.67 22.09
N GLY A 142 11.64 17.95 22.45
CA GLY A 142 10.37 18.69 22.50
C GLY A 142 9.44 18.28 23.67
N ASP A 143 8.18 18.69 23.61
CA ASP A 143 7.12 18.28 24.57
C ASP A 143 6.26 17.19 23.92
N TYR A 144 6.85 16.00 23.73
CA TYR A 144 6.17 14.93 23.02
C TYR A 144 5.17 14.19 23.91
N ARG A 145 4.11 13.67 23.28
CA ARG A 145 3.06 12.87 23.92
C ARG A 145 2.92 11.54 23.21
N ILE A 146 2.80 10.47 24.01
CA ILE A 146 2.52 9.12 23.51
C ILE A 146 1.05 8.78 23.74
N SER A 147 0.36 8.52 22.65
CA SER A 147 -1.06 8.15 22.58
C SER A 147 -1.19 6.70 22.15
N LEU A 148 -1.53 5.82 23.09
CA LEU A 148 -1.79 4.41 22.81
C LEU A 148 -3.10 4.24 22.02
N PRO A 149 -3.26 3.15 21.25
CA PRO A 149 -4.51 2.87 20.56
C PRO A 149 -5.65 2.83 21.58
N SER A 150 -6.71 3.61 21.33
CA SER A 150 -7.90 3.58 22.17
C SER A 150 -8.70 2.32 21.83
N GLU A 151 -9.04 1.54 22.84
CA GLU A 151 -9.67 0.22 22.74
C GLU A 151 -10.79 0.14 21.70
N CYS A 152 -10.49 -0.45 20.54
CA CYS A 152 -11.46 -1.26 19.80
C CYS A 152 -11.27 -2.71 20.25
N LEU A 153 -11.40 -2.97 21.57
CA LEU A 153 -11.41 -4.31 22.20
C LEU A 153 -12.68 -5.09 21.84
N ALA A 154 -13.22 -4.91 20.63
CA ALA A 154 -14.30 -5.73 20.12
C ALA A 154 -13.74 -7.13 19.85
N LYS A 155 -13.78 -8.02 20.85
CA LYS A 155 -13.64 -9.49 20.79
C LYS A 155 -12.95 -10.02 19.51
N LYS A 156 -11.74 -9.57 19.20
CA LYS A 156 -11.01 -10.12 18.06
C LYS A 156 -10.43 -11.44 18.52
N THR A 157 -10.78 -12.51 17.81
CA THR A 157 -10.43 -13.90 18.13
C THR A 157 -8.96 -14.23 17.87
N HIS A 158 -8.20 -13.30 17.30
CA HIS A 158 -6.84 -13.55 16.83
C HIS A 158 -5.85 -12.57 17.45
N ASP A 159 -4.93 -13.12 18.25
CA ASP A 159 -3.93 -12.41 19.03
C ASP A 159 -2.98 -11.51 18.21
N TYR A 160 -2.90 -11.69 16.88
CA TYR A 160 -1.86 -11.11 16.01
C TYR A 160 -2.33 -10.65 14.62
N GLN A 161 -3.64 -10.54 14.36
CA GLN A 161 -4.11 -10.35 12.97
C GLN A 161 -3.95 -8.94 12.40
N THR A 162 -3.94 -7.91 13.25
CA THR A 162 -3.93 -6.53 12.81
C THR A 162 -2.88 -5.73 13.57
N THR A 163 -2.17 -4.87 12.84
CA THR A 163 -1.20 -3.95 13.43
C THR A 163 -1.95 -2.96 14.31
N TRP A 164 -1.61 -2.91 15.59
CA TRP A 164 -2.09 -1.92 16.52
C TRP A 164 -1.00 -0.86 16.69
N PRO A 165 -1.03 0.25 15.94
CA PRO A 165 -0.06 1.31 16.12
C PRO A 165 -0.40 2.18 17.34
N PHE A 166 0.62 2.83 17.89
CA PHE A 166 0.46 3.98 18.77
C PHE A 166 1.14 5.21 18.17
N PHE A 167 0.87 6.39 18.72
CA PHE A 167 1.29 7.66 18.11
C PHE A 167 2.19 8.45 19.04
N ILE A 168 3.18 9.13 18.45
CA ILE A 168 3.98 10.16 19.10
C ILE A 168 3.64 11.50 18.44
N GLU A 169 3.24 12.47 19.25
CA GLU A 169 2.93 13.84 18.83
C GLU A 169 3.92 14.80 19.50
N GLY A 170 4.25 15.93 18.88
CA GLY A 170 5.02 17.01 19.54
C GLY A 170 6.54 16.75 19.71
N ALA A 171 7.08 15.71 19.08
CA ALA A 171 8.52 15.48 19.05
C ALA A 171 9.25 16.58 18.28
N ALA A 172 10.37 17.06 18.81
CA ALA A 172 11.16 18.10 18.15
C ALA A 172 11.74 17.58 16.81
N PRO A 173 11.92 18.46 15.81
CA PRO A 173 12.36 18.05 14.48
C PRO A 173 13.63 17.19 14.42
N PRO A 174 14.67 17.40 15.26
CA PRO A 174 15.85 16.54 15.26
C PRO A 174 15.54 15.09 15.67
N LEU A 175 14.76 14.90 16.75
CA LEU A 175 14.33 13.57 17.19
C LEU A 175 13.43 12.92 16.14
N TRP A 176 12.46 13.67 15.60
CA TRP A 176 11.57 13.19 14.55
C TRP A 176 12.32 12.63 13.35
N LYS A 177 13.24 13.42 12.79
CA LYS A 177 14.04 13.02 11.62
C LYS A 177 14.88 11.79 11.92
N PHE A 178 15.45 11.70 13.12
CA PHE A 178 16.24 10.54 13.55
C PHE A 178 15.41 9.27 13.65
N LEU A 179 14.24 9.33 14.30
CA LEU A 179 13.35 8.18 14.44
C LEU A 179 12.90 7.66 13.07
N LEU A 180 12.51 8.54 12.15
CA LEU A 180 12.06 8.14 10.81
C LEU A 180 13.21 7.64 9.91
N TRP A 181 14.42 8.21 10.06
CA TRP A 181 15.60 7.79 9.30
C TRP A 181 16.04 6.37 9.72
N GLN A 182 16.18 6.12 11.02
CA GLN A 182 16.54 4.80 11.54
C GLN A 182 15.41 3.79 11.35
N GLN A 183 14.16 4.25 11.51
CA GLN A 183 12.89 3.52 11.39
C GLN A 183 12.72 2.37 12.37
N THR A 184 13.61 1.39 12.43
CA THR A 184 13.49 0.19 13.25
C THR A 184 14.48 0.23 14.41
N PHE A 185 13.96 0.08 15.62
CA PHE A 185 14.72 0.08 16.86
C PHE A 185 14.43 -1.20 17.66
N PRO A 186 15.38 -2.15 17.73
CA PRO A 186 15.35 -3.21 18.73
C PRO A 186 15.74 -2.61 20.09
N ILE A 187 14.74 -2.32 20.92
CA ILE A 187 14.93 -1.70 22.25
C ILE A 187 15.37 -2.75 23.25
N ASP A 188 14.77 -3.94 23.18
CA ASP A 188 15.15 -5.10 23.97
C ASP A 188 14.95 -6.41 23.16
N GLU A 189 15.21 -7.56 23.78
CA GLU A 189 15.10 -8.89 23.14
C GLU A 189 13.69 -9.20 22.59
N LYS A 190 12.66 -8.58 23.16
CA LYS A 190 11.25 -8.84 22.87
C LYS A 190 10.49 -7.61 22.36
N LEU A 191 11.12 -6.43 22.37
CA LEU A 191 10.56 -5.15 21.98
C LEU A 191 11.35 -4.56 20.81
N VAL A 192 10.74 -4.64 19.63
CA VAL A 192 11.21 -3.95 18.43
C VAL A 192 10.13 -2.96 18.01
N LEU A 193 10.51 -1.69 17.83
CA LEU A 193 9.60 -0.63 17.40
C LEU A 193 9.96 -0.16 16.00
N ASN A 194 8.94 0.10 15.19
CA ASN A 194 9.08 0.72 13.88
C ASN A 194 8.40 2.10 13.88
N PHE A 195 9.12 3.14 13.50
CA PHE A 195 8.67 4.52 13.45
C PHE A 195 8.42 4.91 11.99
N LEU A 196 7.18 5.22 11.65
CA LEU A 196 6.73 5.53 10.30
C LEU A 196 6.15 6.94 10.24
N PRO A 197 6.36 7.66 9.13
CA PRO A 197 5.58 8.86 8.87
C PRO A 197 4.11 8.48 8.63
N VAL A 198 3.20 9.39 8.97
CA VAL A 198 1.83 9.32 8.47
C VAL A 198 1.84 9.87 7.05
N ASP A 199 1.59 9.00 6.06
CA ASP A 199 1.38 9.41 4.69
C ASP A 199 0.02 8.87 4.23
N THR A 200 -0.92 9.77 4.04
CA THR A 200 -2.30 9.46 3.62
C THR A 200 -2.39 9.03 2.16
N ASN A 201 -1.34 9.25 1.36
CA ASN A 201 -1.27 8.87 -0.04
C ASN A 201 -0.58 7.51 -0.25
N HIS A 202 -0.05 6.89 0.80
CA HIS A 202 0.62 5.59 0.70
C HIS A 202 -0.38 4.45 0.45
N GLN A 203 -0.32 3.92 -0.77
CA GLN A 203 -1.11 2.80 -1.25
C GLN A 203 -0.32 1.49 -1.32
N SER A 204 -1.01 0.35 -1.28
CA SER A 204 -0.38 -0.96 -1.40
C SER A 204 0.14 -1.17 -2.83
N TRP A 205 1.42 -1.54 -2.97
CA TRP A 205 1.91 -2.05 -4.26
C TRP A 205 1.58 -3.53 -4.45
N VAL A 206 1.05 -4.21 -3.43
CA VAL A 206 0.65 -5.62 -3.54
C VAL A 206 -0.74 -5.66 -4.15
N ILE A 207 -0.84 -6.24 -5.34
CA ILE A 207 -2.09 -6.37 -6.10
C ILE A 207 -2.77 -7.70 -5.75
N ALA A 208 -2.01 -8.80 -5.82
CA ALA A 208 -2.56 -10.14 -5.57
C ALA A 208 -1.49 -11.10 -5.02
N THR A 209 -1.94 -12.09 -4.26
CA THR A 209 -1.10 -13.22 -3.84
C THR A 209 -1.76 -14.51 -4.29
N TYR A 210 -1.06 -15.31 -5.09
CA TYR A 210 -1.53 -16.58 -5.62
C TYR A 210 -0.92 -17.73 -4.83
N ARG A 211 -1.78 -18.68 -4.45
CA ARG A 211 -1.39 -19.91 -3.76
C ARG A 211 -2.08 -21.08 -4.45
N CYS A 212 -1.33 -21.94 -5.11
CA CYS A 212 -1.83 -23.19 -5.69
C CYS A 212 -0.67 -24.13 -6.03
N GLY A 213 -0.97 -25.38 -6.37
CA GLY A 213 0.06 -26.37 -6.74
C GLY A 213 0.84 -26.05 -8.03
N ALA A 214 0.44 -25.02 -8.79
CA ALA A 214 1.17 -24.55 -9.97
C ALA A 214 2.22 -23.47 -9.65
N VAL A 215 2.25 -22.96 -8.41
CA VAL A 215 3.22 -21.97 -7.94
C VAL A 215 4.56 -22.65 -7.72
N GLU A 216 5.57 -22.25 -8.48
CA GLU A 216 6.92 -22.79 -8.42
C GLU A 216 7.95 -21.67 -8.60
N ASN A 217 9.14 -21.85 -8.04
CA ASN A 217 10.27 -20.95 -8.26
C ASN A 217 10.94 -21.23 -9.62
N ASN A 218 10.24 -20.87 -10.70
CA ASN A 218 10.73 -21.06 -12.06
C ASN A 218 10.51 -19.77 -12.87
N GLY A 219 11.62 -19.13 -13.26
CA GLY A 219 11.58 -17.84 -13.97
C GLY A 219 10.75 -17.86 -15.24
N ALA A 220 10.86 -18.89 -16.08
CA ALA A 220 10.09 -18.99 -17.32
C ALA A 220 8.57 -19.11 -17.06
N ARG A 221 8.17 -19.86 -16.02
CA ARG A 221 6.75 -19.95 -15.61
C ARG A 221 6.24 -18.64 -15.04
N ILE A 222 7.02 -17.97 -14.21
CA ILE A 222 6.69 -16.66 -13.64
C ILE A 222 6.49 -15.64 -14.76
N THR A 223 7.41 -15.55 -15.73
CA THR A 223 7.29 -14.65 -16.88
C THR A 223 6.04 -14.95 -17.72
N LYS A 224 5.78 -16.23 -18.02
CA LYS A 224 4.59 -16.63 -18.78
C LYS A 224 3.29 -16.32 -18.03
N ALA A 225 3.27 -16.54 -16.72
CA ALA A 225 2.13 -16.22 -15.86
C ALA A 225 1.87 -14.70 -15.84
N LEU A 226 2.90 -13.88 -15.66
CA LEU A 226 2.78 -12.43 -15.69
C LEU A 226 2.25 -11.93 -17.05
N GLN A 227 2.76 -12.45 -18.17
CA GLN A 227 2.24 -12.11 -19.51
C GLN A 227 0.75 -12.42 -19.64
N TRP A 228 0.33 -13.61 -19.16
CA TRP A 228 -1.06 -14.02 -19.21
C TRP A 228 -1.96 -13.15 -18.32
N ILE A 229 -1.48 -12.78 -17.13
CA ILE A 229 -2.17 -11.85 -16.22
C ILE A 229 -2.34 -10.49 -16.88
N LYS A 230 -1.25 -9.89 -17.42
CA LYS A 230 -1.31 -8.59 -18.11
C LYS A 230 -2.33 -8.61 -19.25
N LYS A 231 -2.25 -9.62 -20.13
CA LYS A 231 -3.19 -9.80 -21.23
C LYS A 231 -4.64 -9.88 -20.74
N THR A 232 -4.91 -10.75 -19.75
CA THR A 232 -6.26 -10.98 -19.24
C THR A 232 -6.85 -9.71 -18.63
N VAL A 233 -6.04 -8.91 -17.92
CA VAL A 233 -6.51 -7.66 -17.32
C VAL A 233 -6.74 -6.58 -18.38
N CYS A 234 -5.88 -6.47 -19.39
CA CYS A 234 -6.09 -5.51 -20.48
C CYS A 234 -7.32 -5.82 -21.35
N GLU A 235 -7.73 -7.09 -21.43
CA GLU A 235 -8.97 -7.50 -22.10
C GLU A 235 -10.22 -7.32 -21.20
N ASN A 236 -10.03 -7.03 -19.90
CA ASN A 236 -11.14 -6.87 -18.96
C ASN A 236 -11.71 -5.45 -19.00
N ARG A 237 -12.91 -5.32 -19.57
CA ARG A 237 -13.61 -4.04 -19.73
C ARG A 237 -13.78 -3.26 -18.42
N MET A 238 -14.16 -3.93 -17.33
CA MET A 238 -14.44 -3.26 -16.06
C MET A 238 -13.16 -2.60 -15.52
N ILE A 239 -12.03 -3.30 -15.62
CA ILE A 239 -10.74 -2.77 -15.20
C ILE A 239 -10.31 -1.63 -16.13
N THR A 240 -10.42 -1.80 -17.45
CA THR A 240 -10.07 -0.73 -18.39
C THR A 240 -10.91 0.52 -18.21
N ASP A 241 -12.21 0.38 -17.89
CA ASP A 241 -13.10 1.52 -17.65
C ASP A 241 -12.67 2.30 -16.39
N ILE A 242 -12.24 1.60 -15.32
CA ILE A 242 -11.69 2.22 -14.10
C ILE A 242 -10.37 2.94 -14.40
N VAL A 243 -9.44 2.28 -15.11
CA VAL A 243 -8.15 2.91 -15.47
C VAL A 243 -8.37 4.14 -16.35
N ASN A 244 -9.27 4.06 -17.33
CA ASN A 244 -9.64 5.21 -18.16
C ASN A 244 -10.20 6.36 -17.33
N LYS A 245 -11.05 6.08 -16.34
CA LYS A 245 -11.57 7.09 -15.40
C LYS A 245 -10.42 7.77 -14.63
N ILE A 246 -9.49 6.98 -14.08
CA ILE A 246 -8.31 7.48 -13.34
C ILE A 246 -7.47 8.38 -14.24
N HIS A 247 -7.07 7.88 -15.42
CA HIS A 247 -6.24 8.62 -16.37
C HIS A 247 -6.92 9.89 -16.91
N THR A 248 -8.22 9.84 -17.20
CA THR A 248 -8.98 11.02 -17.60
C THR A 248 -8.95 12.09 -16.51
N GLY A 249 -9.07 11.69 -15.24
CA GLY A 249 -8.93 12.58 -14.09
C GLY A 249 -7.53 13.20 -13.96
N GLN A 250 -6.50 12.52 -14.47
CA GLN A 250 -5.11 12.99 -14.52
C GLN A 250 -4.77 13.77 -15.81
N GLY A 251 -5.73 13.95 -16.72
CA GLY A 251 -5.52 14.62 -18.01
C GLY A 251 -4.84 13.77 -19.08
N PHE A 252 -4.70 12.46 -18.86
CA PHE A 252 -4.13 11.53 -19.84
C PHE A 252 -5.24 11.01 -20.78
N MET A 253 -5.07 11.22 -22.08
CA MET A 253 -5.95 10.67 -23.12
C MET A 253 -5.15 9.74 -24.04
N GLY A 254 -5.08 8.46 -23.68
CA GLY A 254 -4.44 7.42 -24.47
C GLY A 254 -5.45 6.50 -25.17
N HIS A 255 -5.05 5.89 -26.28
CA HIS A 255 -5.78 4.75 -26.84
C HIS A 255 -5.61 3.50 -25.95
N ALA A 256 -6.51 2.51 -26.08
CA ALA A 256 -6.60 1.35 -25.20
C ALA A 256 -5.27 0.60 -24.98
N THR A 257 -4.44 0.53 -26.02
CA THR A 257 -3.08 -0.03 -26.05
C THR A 257 -2.16 0.68 -25.05
N LEU A 258 -2.11 2.03 -25.10
CA LEU A 258 -1.30 2.84 -24.18
C LEU A 258 -1.82 2.73 -22.74
N VAL A 259 -3.14 2.67 -22.56
CA VAL A 259 -3.76 2.51 -21.24
C VAL A 259 -3.35 1.18 -20.59
N CYS A 260 -3.29 0.10 -21.37
CA CYS A 260 -2.83 -1.21 -20.92
C CYS A 260 -1.34 -1.22 -20.56
N GLU A 261 -0.51 -0.53 -21.34
CA GLU A 261 0.92 -0.38 -21.06
C GLU A 261 1.11 0.40 -19.75
N GLU A 262 0.51 1.58 -19.62
CA GLU A 262 0.56 2.40 -18.42
C GLU A 262 -0.03 1.69 -17.19
N MET A 263 -1.05 0.87 -17.34
CA MET A 263 -1.58 0.08 -16.21
C MET A 263 -0.59 -0.97 -15.72
N THR A 264 0.17 -1.60 -16.62
CA THR A 264 0.92 -2.83 -16.33
C THR A 264 2.44 -2.70 -16.41
N HIS A 265 2.96 -1.53 -16.79
CA HIS A 265 4.40 -1.28 -16.98
C HIS A 265 5.21 -1.54 -15.70
N SER A 266 4.65 -1.22 -14.53
CA SER A 266 5.29 -1.44 -13.22
C SER A 266 5.06 -2.84 -12.64
N TRP A 267 4.28 -3.70 -13.29
CA TRP A 267 3.87 -4.96 -12.68
C TRP A 267 5.01 -5.98 -12.68
N SER A 268 5.21 -6.61 -11.53
CA SER A 268 6.15 -7.71 -11.34
C SER A 268 5.49 -8.88 -10.63
N LEU A 269 5.96 -10.10 -10.91
CA LEU A 269 5.49 -11.32 -10.25
C LEU A 269 6.69 -12.00 -9.62
N GLU A 270 6.63 -12.24 -8.32
CA GLU A 270 7.75 -12.78 -7.55
C GLU A 270 7.36 -14.05 -6.82
N TYR A 271 8.28 -15.02 -6.76
CA TYR A 271 8.13 -16.19 -5.91
C TYR A 271 8.64 -15.85 -4.51
N ILE A 272 7.79 -16.07 -3.52
CA ILE A 272 8.13 -15.90 -2.11
C ILE A 272 8.01 -17.27 -1.43
N PRO A 273 9.12 -17.83 -0.90
CA PRO A 273 9.05 -19.04 -0.10
C PRO A 273 8.32 -18.73 1.21
N THR A 274 7.31 -19.53 1.53
CA THR A 274 6.59 -19.44 2.82
C THR A 274 6.63 -20.78 3.52
N LEU A 275 6.29 -20.81 4.81
CA LEU A 275 6.18 -22.05 5.57
C LEU A 275 4.72 -22.29 5.94
N GLN A 276 4.20 -23.46 5.59
CA GLN A 276 2.91 -23.95 6.03
C GLN A 276 3.12 -25.31 6.71
N ASN A 277 2.82 -25.40 8.00
CA ASN A 277 3.04 -26.60 8.81
C ASN A 277 4.49 -27.13 8.72
N ASN A 278 5.48 -26.24 8.76
CA ASN A 278 6.91 -26.53 8.57
C ASN A 278 7.30 -27.09 7.19
N HIS A 279 6.39 -27.10 6.23
CA HIS A 279 6.70 -27.41 4.84
C HIS A 279 6.83 -26.11 4.05
N GLU A 280 7.85 -26.04 3.19
CA GLU A 280 7.99 -24.91 2.27
C GLU A 280 6.84 -24.95 1.26
N VAL A 281 6.06 -23.88 1.24
CA VAL A 281 5.01 -23.63 0.25
C VAL A 281 5.32 -22.30 -0.40
N GLY A 282 5.45 -22.32 -1.71
CA GLY A 282 5.63 -21.11 -2.50
C GLY A 282 4.35 -20.30 -2.63
N VAL A 283 4.49 -18.98 -2.65
CA VAL A 283 3.43 -18.08 -3.13
C VAL A 283 3.98 -17.24 -4.28
N TRP A 284 3.14 -16.91 -5.25
CA TRP A 284 3.46 -15.86 -6.21
C TRP A 284 2.79 -14.57 -5.77
N GLN A 285 3.55 -13.50 -5.66
CA GLN A 285 3.02 -12.17 -5.31
C GLN A 285 3.12 -11.25 -6.52
N LEU A 286 1.96 -10.80 -6.99
CA LEU A 286 1.85 -9.77 -8.03
C LEU A 286 1.91 -8.40 -7.37
N THR A 287 2.85 -7.59 -7.81
CA THR A 287 3.04 -6.23 -7.33
C THR A 287 3.04 -5.25 -8.49
N GLY A 288 2.73 -3.99 -8.21
CA GLY A 288 2.75 -2.90 -9.18
C GLY A 288 2.56 -1.54 -8.51
N LYS A 289 3.05 -0.49 -9.16
CA LYS A 289 2.86 0.89 -8.70
C LYS A 289 1.38 1.27 -8.79
N PRO A 290 0.77 1.79 -7.71
CA PRO A 290 -0.60 2.29 -7.74
C PRO A 290 -0.80 3.36 -8.82
N LEU A 291 -1.91 3.29 -9.54
CA LEU A 291 -2.25 4.27 -10.59
C LEU A 291 -2.92 5.54 -10.03
N THR A 292 -3.42 5.46 -8.81
CA THR A 292 -4.15 6.52 -8.12
C THR A 292 -3.85 6.49 -6.62
N THR A 293 -4.03 7.63 -5.97
CA THR A 293 -4.01 7.75 -4.50
C THR A 293 -5.42 7.67 -3.90
N ASN A 294 -6.47 7.68 -4.73
CA ASN A 294 -7.85 7.53 -4.28
C ASN A 294 -8.14 6.08 -3.87
N ASP A 295 -8.47 5.87 -2.59
CA ASP A 295 -8.80 4.55 -2.01
C ASP A 295 -9.95 3.82 -2.72
N ASP A 296 -10.94 4.56 -3.23
CA ASP A 296 -12.13 3.95 -3.88
C ASP A 296 -11.80 3.42 -5.28
N ASP A 297 -10.80 4.01 -5.93
CA ASP A 297 -10.36 3.66 -7.28
C ASP A 297 -9.07 2.80 -7.28
N HIS A 298 -8.44 2.59 -6.10
CA HIS A 298 -7.21 1.79 -5.92
C HIS A 298 -7.48 0.28 -5.92
#